data_AF-A0A497PL40-F1
#
_entry.id   AF-A0A497PL40-F1
#
_cell.length_a   1.000
_cell.length_b   1.000
_cell.length_c   1.000
_cell.angle_alpha   90.00
_cell.angle_beta   90.00
_cell.angle_gamma   90.00
#
_symmetry.space_group_name_H-M   'P 1'
#
loop_
_entity.id
_entity.type
_entity.pdbx_description
1 polymer ?
#
loop_
_entity_poly.entity_id
_entity_poly.type
_entity_poly.pdbx_seq_one_letter_code
_entity_poly.pdbx_strand_id
1 'polypeptide(L)' 'MCKRGGIELGIEKGYMTKISEMMNDLKGFGGKIYACSTAIAFHNIEINDLGETVDEVTGILSFLEKTDGAIMLYI' A
#
# COMPACT_ATOMS: atom_id res chain seq x y z
N MET A 1 -16.49 -2.91 -17.24
CA MET A 1 -15.20 -2.27 -17.57
C MET A 1 -15.29 -0.80 -17.13
N CYS A 2 -14.76 -0.45 -15.96
CA CYS A 2 -14.86 0.90 -15.40
C CYS A 2 -13.87 1.82 -16.16
N LYS A 3 -14.37 2.78 -16.94
CA LYS A 3 -13.54 3.80 -17.59
C LYS A 3 -12.95 4.74 -16.51
N ARG A 4 -11.73 5.26 -16.68
CA ARG A 4 -11.06 6.15 -15.70
C ARG A 4 -11.97 7.25 -15.12
N GLY A 5 -12.80 7.88 -15.94
CA GLY A 5 -13.74 8.92 -15.47
C GLY A 5 -14.82 8.42 -14.49
N GLY A 6 -15.15 7.13 -14.49
CA GLY A 6 -16.05 6.54 -13.50
C GLY A 6 -15.42 6.41 -12.12
N ILE A 7 -14.09 6.26 -12.05
CA ILE A 7 -13.37 6.19 -10.77
C ILE A 7 -13.33 7.57 -10.12
N GLU A 8 -12.93 8.60 -10.89
CA GLU A 8 -12.88 9.98 -10.43
C GLU A 8 -14.24 10.48 -9.95
N LEU A 9 -15.29 10.28 -10.75
CA LEU A 9 -16.66 10.65 -10.38
C LEU A 9 -17.15 9.91 -9.13
N GLY A 10 -16.79 8.64 -8.95
CA GLY A 10 -17.20 7.89 -7.77
C GLY A 10 -16.45 8.32 -6.50
N ILE A 11 -15.18 8.73 -6.62
CA ILE A 11 -14.44 9.36 -5.52
C ILE A 11 -15.05 10.73 -5.18
N GLU A 12 -15.29 11.57 -6.18
CA GLU A 12 -15.85 12.91 -5.99
C GLU A 12 -17.23 12.87 -5.33
N LYS A 13 -18.06 11.91 -5.72
CA LYS A 13 -19.40 11.72 -5.14
C LYS A 13 -19.41 10.96 -3.81
N GLY A 14 -18.24 10.55 -3.30
CA GLY A 14 -18.10 9.88 -2.00
C GLY A 14 -18.56 8.41 -1.98
N TYR A 15 -18.80 7.80 -3.15
CA TYR A 15 -19.16 6.38 -3.23
C TYR A 15 -17.93 5.46 -3.28
N MET A 16 -16.73 6.03 -3.46
CA MET A 16 -15.46 5.33 -3.36
C MET A 16 -14.45 6.16 -2.58
N THR A 17 -13.62 5.50 -1.80
CA THR A 17 -12.58 6.12 -0.98
C THR A 17 -11.25 6.13 -1.73
N LYS A 18 -10.41 7.14 -1.50
CA LYS A 18 -9.05 7.13 -2.06
C LYS A 18 -8.22 6.05 -1.38
N ILE A 19 -7.31 5.41 -2.13
CA ILE A 19 -6.37 4.43 -1.57
C ILE A 19 -5.54 5.06 -0.43
N SER A 20 -5.13 6.33 -0.58
CA SER A 20 -4.39 7.05 0.46
C SER A 20 -5.18 7.18 1.77
N GLU A 21 -6.50 7.38 1.69
CA GLU A 21 -7.38 7.45 2.87
C GLU A 21 -7.53 6.05 3.49
N MET A 22 -7.75 5.01 2.66
CA MET A 22 -7.81 3.62 3.13
C MET A 22 -6.52 3.17 3.83
N MET A 23 -5.36 3.61 3.32
CA MET A 23 -4.06 3.34 3.95
C MET A 23 -3.93 4.02 5.32
N ASN A 24 -4.45 5.24 5.48
CA ASN A 24 -4.47 5.92 6.77
C ASN A 24 -5.39 5.21 7.76
N ASP A 25 -6.57 4.79 7.32
CA ASP A 25 -7.49 4.01 8.15
C ASP A 25 -6.85 2.69 8.59
N LEU A 26 -6.20 1.97 7.67
CA LEU A 26 -5.46 0.75 7.95
C LEU A 26 -4.42 0.97 9.06
N LYS A 27 -3.64 2.05 8.99
CA LYS A 27 -2.69 2.41 10.06
C LYS A 27 -3.39 2.75 11.37
N GLY A 28 -4.54 3.43 11.32
CA GLY A 28 -5.38 3.72 12.49
C GLY A 28 -5.85 2.47 13.23
N PHE A 29 -6.07 1.37 12.51
CA PHE A 29 -6.40 0.05 13.08
C PHE A 29 -5.17 -0.79 13.46
N GLY A 30 -3.97 -0.22 13.38
CA GLY A 30 -2.71 -0.91 13.72
C GLY A 30 -2.10 -1.72 12.58
N GLY A 31 -2.63 -1.60 11.37
CA GLY A 31 -2.03 -2.20 10.18
C GLY A 31 -0.66 -1.59 9.86
N LYS A 32 0.18 -2.39 9.19
CA LYS A 32 1.56 -2.03 8.86
C LYS A 32 1.78 -2.04 7.36
N ILE A 33 2.45 -1.01 6.88
CA ILE A 33 2.73 -0.80 5.46
C ILE A 33 4.23 -0.98 5.22
N TYR A 34 4.57 -1.95 4.39
CA TYR A 34 5.95 -2.29 4.09
C TYR A 34 6.28 -1.94 2.64
N ALA A 35 7.49 -1.45 2.40
CA ALA A 35 8.01 -1.25 1.05
C ALA A 35 9.03 -2.33 0.71
N CYS A 36 8.90 -2.92 -0.48
CA CYS A 36 9.82 -3.96 -0.94
C CYS A 36 11.17 -3.36 -1.32
N SER A 37 12.24 -3.81 -0.66
CA SER A 37 13.60 -3.32 -0.91
C SER A 37 14.04 -3.50 -2.37
N THR A 38 13.70 -4.62 -2.99
CA THR A 38 14.01 -4.88 -4.40
C THR A 38 13.25 -3.93 -5.33
N ALA A 39 11.98 -3.63 -5.04
CA ALA A 39 11.18 -2.73 -5.87
C ALA A 39 11.70 -1.28 -5.78
N ILE A 40 12.06 -0.82 -4.57
CA ILE A 40 12.69 0.50 -4.36
C ILE A 40 13.96 0.63 -5.22
N ALA A 41 14.85 -0.36 -5.15
CA ALA A 41 16.08 -0.36 -5.93
C ALA A 41 15.81 -0.40 -7.45
N PHE A 42 14.86 -1.23 -7.89
CA PHE A 42 14.51 -1.37 -9.30
C PHE A 42 13.92 -0.09 -9.90
N HIS A 43 13.15 0.66 -9.10
CA HIS A 43 12.53 1.92 -9.51
C HIS A 43 13.38 3.16 -9.19
N ASN A 44 14.59 2.98 -8.64
CA ASN A 44 15.49 4.06 -8.24
C ASN A 44 14.78 5.11 -7.35
N ILE A 45 14.00 4.63 -6.38
CA ILE A 45 13.30 5.47 -5.39
C ILE A 45 14.24 5.68 -4.19
N GLU A 46 14.38 6.91 -3.70
CA GLU A 46 15.10 7.15 -2.47
C GLU A 46 14.22 6.82 -1.26
N ILE A 47 14.81 6.29 -0.17
CA ILE A 47 14.05 5.95 1.04
C ILE A 47 13.28 7.17 1.60
N ASN A 48 13.84 8.37 1.46
CA ASN A 48 13.22 9.62 1.90
C ASN A 48 11.95 9.96 1.10
N ASP A 49 11.77 9.43 -0.11
CA ASP A 49 10.61 9.68 -0.97
C ASP A 49 9.39 8.81 -0.59
N LEU A 50 9.57 7.78 0.26
CA LEU A 50 8.51 6.87 0.67
C LEU A 50 7.51 7.52 1.66
N GLY A 51 7.89 8.65 2.24
CA GLY A 51 7.09 9.42 3.19
C GLY A 51 6.79 8.67 4.49
N GLU A 52 5.95 9.27 5.35
CA GLU A 52 5.56 8.70 6.65
C GLU A 52 4.57 7.54 6.55
N THR A 53 4.09 7.25 5.33
CA THR A 53 3.11 6.21 5.06
C THR A 53 3.72 4.82 5.26
N VAL A 54 4.99 4.63 4.86
CA VAL A 54 5.71 3.36 4.99
C VAL A 54 6.29 3.22 6.40
N ASP A 55 5.99 2.11 7.08
CA ASP A 55 6.52 1.80 8.41
C ASP A 55 7.94 1.21 8.33
N GLU A 56 8.20 0.35 7.35
CA GLU A 56 9.46 -0.40 7.25
C GLU A 56 9.76 -0.80 5.80
N VAL A 57 11.04 -0.78 5.41
CA VAL A 57 11.52 -1.40 4.17
C VAL A 57 11.89 -2.84 4.47
N THR A 58 11.30 -3.79 3.74
CA THR A 58 11.48 -5.23 4.01
C THR A 58 11.77 -6.03 2.74
N GLY A 59 12.43 -7.17 2.92
CA GLY A 59 12.66 -8.15 1.86
C GLY A 59 11.55 -9.21 1.82
N ILE A 60 11.47 -9.95 0.72
CA ILE A 60 10.42 -10.96 0.53
C ILE A 60 10.44 -12.06 1.60
N LEU A 61 11.62 -12.53 2.01
CA LEU A 61 11.73 -13.59 3.03
C LEU A 61 11.17 -13.13 4.38
N SER A 62 11.61 -11.98 4.87
CA SER A 62 11.12 -11.41 6.14
C SER A 62 9.63 -11.08 6.09
N PHE A 63 9.11 -10.67 4.94
CA PHE A 63 7.67 -10.45 4.77
C PHE A 63 6.87 -11.75 4.88
N LEU A 64 7.36 -12.84 4.27
CA LEU A 64 6.73 -14.16 4.36
C LEU A 64 6.78 -14.71 5.79
N GLU A 65 7.89 -14.52 6.51
CA GLU A 65 7.99 -14.90 7.92
C GLU A 65 6.99 -14.13 8.80
N LYS A 66 6.85 -12.81 8.57
CA LYS A 66 5.88 -11.96 9.30
C LYS A 66 4.42 -12.31 8.99
N THR A 67 4.16 -12.92 7.83
CA THR A 67 2.81 -13.24 7.35
C THR A 67 2.51 -14.74 7.39
N ASP A 68 3.34 -15.53 8.08
CA ASP A 68 3.11 -16.95 8.24
C ASP A 68 1.74 -17.22 8.90
N GLY A 69 0.95 -18.10 8.28
CA GLY A 69 -0.43 -18.40 8.70
C GLY A 69 -1.47 -17.32 8.38
N ALA A 70 -1.10 -16.19 7.76
CA ALA A 70 -2.05 -15.16 7.35
C ALA A 70 -2.74 -15.50 6.01
N ILE A 71 -3.88 -14.85 5.75
CA ILE A 71 -4.50 -14.88 4.42
C ILE A 71 -3.73 -13.91 3.52
N MET A 72 -3.16 -14.44 2.46
CA MET A 72 -2.36 -13.68 1.50
C MET A 72 -3.13 -13.40 0.22
N LEU A 73 -3.15 -12.14 -0.20
CA LEU A 73 -3.72 -11.68 -1.46
C LEU A 73 -2.60 -11.05 -2.31
N TYR A 74 -2.61 -11.34 -3.61
CA TYR A 74 -1.77 -10.67 -4.60
C TYR A 74 -2.70 -9.92 -5.55
N ILE A 75 -2.59 -8.58 -5.57
CA ILE A 75 -3.48 -7.66 -6.28
C ILE A 75 -2.71 -7.02 -7.43
#